data_AF-A0A928SY35-F1
#
_entry.id   AF-A0A928SY35-F1
#
_cell.length_a   1.000
_cell.length_b   1.000
_cell.length_c   1.000
_cell.angle_alpha   90.00
_cell.angle_beta   90.00
_cell.angle_gamma   90.00
#
_symmetry.space_group_name_H-M   'P 1'
#
loop_
_entity.id
_entity.type
_entity.pdbx_description
1 polymer ?
#
loop_
_entity_poly.entity_id
_entity_poly.type
_entity_poly.pdbx_seq_one_letter_code
_entity_poly.pdbx_strand_id
1 'polypeptide(L)'
;MTAFTGKVAAAGELLVSALGQRPCVYWDVRDGLDDAPRRVGKSDFWLEDAEGRVLVVTEHLRVELRAERAKQLVAVAEADLAELSARLRELKALLRAEQGAAASKLRRERAHLAKVATFLHATRAHARGKVHVGGTARGQERWLREHGRGASGSPGEATAMMLSETWEVVVEVGQRVTLEGECAIEAVASELLPSQGYRTRATARVLRGSAASPLVLIGTGDRAPRAAAAKPVVRVQELSRATRQKLALALALAVAIAAFALFAAR
;
A
#
# COMPACT_ATOMS: atom_id res chain seq x y z
N MET A 1 8.02 -17.04 -14.11
CA MET A 1 6.71 -16.80 -13.48
C MET A 1 5.85 -16.02 -14.45
N THR A 2 4.58 -16.39 -14.56
CA THR A 2 3.61 -15.80 -15.48
C THR A 2 2.58 -15.02 -14.68
N ALA A 3 2.28 -13.80 -15.10
CA ALA A 3 1.23 -12.98 -14.52
C ALA A 3 -0.10 -13.23 -15.24
N PHE A 4 -1.16 -13.49 -14.48
CA PHE A 4 -2.53 -13.65 -14.98
C PHE A 4 -3.42 -12.61 -14.35
N THR A 5 -4.22 -11.92 -15.17
CA THR A 5 -5.21 -10.96 -14.70
C THR A 5 -6.58 -11.37 -15.18
N GLY A 6 -7.49 -11.63 -14.24
CA GLY A 6 -8.84 -12.11 -14.57
C GLY A 6 -9.85 -11.74 -13.51
N LYS A 7 -11.13 -11.98 -13.80
CA LYS A 7 -12.21 -11.96 -12.82
C LYS A 7 -12.22 -13.30 -12.08
N VAL A 8 -12.42 -13.22 -10.78
CA VAL A 8 -12.50 -14.40 -9.91
C VAL A 8 -13.86 -15.09 -10.12
N ALA A 9 -13.84 -16.40 -10.32
CA ALA A 9 -15.01 -17.26 -10.31
C ALA A 9 -14.77 -18.46 -9.39
N ALA A 10 -15.82 -18.95 -8.73
CA ALA A 10 -15.71 -20.07 -7.80
C ALA A 10 -15.38 -21.37 -8.54
N ALA A 11 -14.39 -22.15 -8.07
CA ALA A 11 -14.16 -23.50 -8.58
C ALA A 11 -14.90 -24.59 -7.78
N GLY A 12 -15.27 -24.28 -6.54
CA GLY A 12 -16.03 -25.15 -5.65
C GLY A 12 -16.89 -24.32 -4.69
N GLU A 13 -17.10 -24.84 -3.48
CA GLU A 13 -17.84 -24.12 -2.44
C GLU A 13 -17.14 -22.83 -2.02
N LEU A 14 -17.95 -21.81 -1.75
CA LEU A 14 -17.48 -20.53 -1.25
C LEU A 14 -17.20 -20.61 0.24
N LEU A 15 -16.15 -19.91 0.65
CA LEU A 15 -15.84 -19.66 2.05
C LEU A 15 -16.68 -18.49 2.56
N VAL A 16 -16.78 -18.38 3.88
CA VAL A 16 -17.27 -17.18 4.57
C VAL A 16 -16.08 -16.46 5.20
N SER A 17 -15.91 -15.16 4.92
CA SER A 17 -14.80 -14.37 5.46
C SER A 17 -14.89 -14.24 6.98
N ALA A 18 -13.73 -14.19 7.65
CA ALA A 18 -13.68 -14.30 9.11
C ALA A 18 -14.27 -13.10 9.85
N LEU A 19 -14.02 -11.87 9.39
CA LEU A 19 -14.50 -10.65 10.06
C LEU A 19 -15.74 -10.09 9.36
N GLY A 20 -15.71 -10.03 8.03
CA GLY A 20 -16.79 -9.44 7.23
C GLY A 20 -17.99 -10.36 6.99
N GLN A 21 -17.89 -11.66 7.26
CA GLN A 21 -18.94 -12.66 7.02
C GLN A 21 -19.45 -12.67 5.57
N ARG A 22 -18.55 -12.48 4.60
CA ARG A 22 -18.89 -12.40 3.16
C ARG A 22 -18.51 -13.67 2.41
N PRO A 23 -19.29 -14.07 1.39
CA PRO A 23 -18.92 -15.19 0.52
C PRO A 23 -17.68 -14.85 -0.31
N CYS A 24 -16.67 -15.71 -0.29
CA CYS A 24 -15.37 -15.45 -0.91
C CYS A 24 -14.62 -16.74 -1.27
N VAL A 25 -13.54 -16.63 -2.04
CA VAL A 25 -12.65 -17.75 -2.39
C VAL A 25 -11.36 -17.73 -1.57
N TYR A 26 -11.00 -16.57 -1.02
CA TYR A 26 -9.84 -16.39 -0.17
C TYR A 26 -10.11 -15.29 0.85
N TRP A 27 -9.63 -15.50 2.07
CA TRP A 27 -9.48 -14.45 3.05
C TRP A 27 -8.26 -14.68 3.94
N ASP A 28 -7.66 -13.59 4.41
CA ASP A 28 -6.69 -13.65 5.50
C ASP A 28 -6.95 -12.53 6.52
N VAL A 29 -6.56 -12.77 7.76
CA VAL A 29 -6.67 -11.79 8.86
C VAL A 29 -5.28 -11.41 9.31
N ARG A 30 -5.02 -10.10 9.38
CA ARG A 30 -3.74 -9.49 9.73
C ARG A 30 -3.91 -8.45 10.81
N ASP A 31 -2.84 -8.18 11.54
CA ASP A 31 -2.79 -7.17 12.57
C ASP A 31 -1.79 -6.08 12.18
N GLY A 32 -2.22 -4.82 12.23
CA GLY A 32 -1.35 -3.68 12.00
C GLY A 32 -0.59 -3.76 10.67
N LEU A 33 0.74 -3.91 10.75
CA LEU A 33 1.68 -3.98 9.62
C LEU A 33 2.30 -5.37 9.42
N ASP A 34 1.83 -6.39 10.13
CA ASP A 34 2.40 -7.73 10.02
C ASP A 34 2.22 -8.29 8.60
N ASP A 35 3.31 -8.84 8.06
CA ASP A 35 3.31 -9.40 6.71
C ASP A 35 2.67 -10.79 6.67
N ALA A 36 2.77 -11.54 7.78
CA ALA A 36 2.21 -12.87 7.90
C ALA A 36 0.76 -12.80 8.41
N PRO A 37 -0.18 -13.49 7.75
CA PRO A 37 -1.53 -13.60 8.26
C PRO A 37 -1.58 -14.45 9.53
N ARG A 38 -2.47 -14.07 10.46
CA ARG A 38 -2.76 -14.85 11.67
C ARG A 38 -3.67 -16.02 11.40
N ARG A 39 -4.63 -15.83 10.50
CA ARG A 39 -5.62 -16.82 10.08
C ARG A 39 -5.85 -16.67 8.59
N VAL A 40 -6.07 -17.79 7.91
CA VAL A 40 -6.28 -17.84 6.47
C VAL A 40 -7.40 -18.83 6.18
N GLY A 41 -8.32 -18.45 5.29
CA GLY A 41 -9.22 -19.35 4.60
C GLY A 41 -8.94 -19.27 3.10
N LYS A 42 -8.80 -20.43 2.45
CA LYS A 42 -8.48 -20.50 1.02
C LYS A 42 -9.23 -21.67 0.37
N SER A 43 -9.76 -21.42 -0.81
CA SER A 43 -10.41 -22.38 -1.69
C SER A 43 -9.89 -22.13 -3.10
N ASP A 44 -9.71 -23.19 -3.87
CA ASP A 44 -9.29 -23.03 -5.26
C ASP A 44 -10.36 -22.31 -6.07
N PHE A 45 -9.93 -21.52 -7.05
CA PHE A 45 -10.83 -20.67 -7.82
C PHE A 45 -10.35 -20.48 -9.25
N TRP A 46 -11.26 -20.07 -10.14
CA TRP A 46 -10.94 -19.73 -11.51
C TRP A 46 -10.62 -18.24 -11.63
N LEU A 47 -9.61 -17.92 -12.44
CA LEU A 47 -9.46 -16.61 -13.05
C LEU A 47 -9.96 -16.67 -14.48
N GLU A 48 -10.89 -15.78 -14.82
CA GLU A 48 -11.52 -15.69 -16.13
C GLU A 48 -11.20 -14.36 -16.80
N ASP A 49 -10.68 -14.43 -18.02
CA ASP A 49 -10.46 -13.28 -18.90
C ASP A 49 -11.04 -13.55 -20.29
N ALA A 50 -10.68 -12.72 -21.28
CA ALA A 50 -11.15 -12.89 -22.65
C ALA A 50 -10.50 -14.09 -23.38
N GLU A 51 -9.35 -14.58 -22.89
CA GLU A 51 -8.59 -15.68 -23.47
C GLU A 51 -9.00 -17.04 -22.90
N GLY A 52 -9.66 -17.04 -21.74
CA GLY A 52 -10.30 -18.21 -21.16
C GLY A 52 -10.22 -18.23 -19.63
N ARG A 53 -10.17 -19.44 -19.07
CA ARG A 53 -10.09 -19.65 -17.63
C ARG A 53 -8.80 -20.35 -17.22
N VAL A 54 -8.28 -19.95 -16.06
CA VAL A 54 -7.11 -20.54 -15.41
C VAL A 54 -7.49 -20.95 -13.98
N LEU A 55 -7.22 -22.21 -13.60
CA LEU A 55 -7.43 -22.68 -12.24
C LEU A 55 -6.31 -22.16 -11.35
N VAL A 56 -6.65 -21.54 -10.24
CA VAL A 56 -5.72 -21.08 -9.22
C VAL A 56 -5.72 -22.09 -8.08
N VAL A 57 -4.58 -22.75 -7.88
CA VAL A 57 -4.35 -23.63 -6.73
C VAL A 57 -3.77 -22.81 -5.58
N THR A 58 -4.51 -22.72 -4.49
CA THR A 58 -4.27 -21.75 -3.42
C THR A 58 -3.31 -22.23 -2.34
N GLU A 59 -2.85 -23.49 -2.39
CA GLU A 59 -2.00 -24.11 -1.36
C GLU A 59 -0.81 -23.22 -0.96
N HIS A 60 -0.14 -22.62 -1.95
CA HIS A 60 1.00 -21.72 -1.75
C HIS A 60 0.71 -20.26 -2.16
N LEU A 61 -0.54 -19.83 -2.01
CA LEU A 61 -0.93 -18.43 -2.24
C LEU A 61 -0.41 -17.51 -1.13
N ARG A 62 0.32 -16.47 -1.53
CA ARG A 62 0.75 -15.36 -0.70
C ARG A 62 0.13 -14.08 -1.24
N VAL A 63 -0.36 -13.25 -0.32
CA VAL A 63 -0.87 -11.92 -0.66
C VAL A 63 0.10 -10.84 -0.17
N GLU A 64 0.57 -10.00 -1.10
CA GLU A 64 1.52 -8.93 -0.81
C GLU A 64 0.83 -7.56 -0.77
N LEU A 65 0.21 -7.24 0.37
CA LEU A 65 -0.44 -5.94 0.59
C LEU A 65 0.36 -5.00 1.50
N ARG A 66 1.51 -5.45 2.02
CA ARG A 66 2.34 -4.67 2.95
C ARG A 66 2.75 -3.33 2.36
N ALA A 67 3.16 -3.29 1.09
CA ALA A 67 3.59 -2.05 0.45
C ALA A 67 2.45 -1.01 0.40
N GLU A 68 1.22 -1.45 0.14
CA GLU A 68 0.06 -0.56 0.08
C GLU A 68 -0.38 -0.13 1.47
N ARG A 69 -0.48 -1.06 2.44
CA ARG A 69 -0.81 -0.74 3.83
C ARG A 69 0.23 0.20 4.46
N ALA A 70 1.51 -0.01 4.15
CA ALA A 70 2.58 0.88 4.59
C ALA A 70 2.45 2.29 4.00
N LYS A 71 2.10 2.43 2.71
CA LYS A 71 1.83 3.75 2.10
C LYS A 71 0.66 4.45 2.78
N GLN A 72 -0.43 3.74 3.02
CA GLN A 72 -1.60 4.29 3.70
C GLN A 72 -1.23 4.75 5.12
N LEU A 73 -0.46 3.94 5.87
CA LEU A 73 -0.01 4.32 7.21
C LEU A 73 0.91 5.54 7.20
N VAL A 74 1.80 5.66 6.20
CA VAL A 74 2.61 6.87 6.02
C VAL A 74 1.73 8.10 5.79
N ALA A 75 0.71 7.99 4.94
CA ALA A 75 -0.19 9.09 4.64
C ALA A 75 -0.98 9.56 5.89
N VAL A 76 -1.54 8.62 6.66
CA VAL A 76 -2.24 8.93 7.92
C VAL A 76 -1.27 9.57 8.93
N ALA A 77 -0.08 9.01 9.12
CA ALA A 77 0.91 9.58 10.02
C ALA A 77 1.38 10.99 9.61
N GLU A 78 1.42 11.29 8.32
CA GLU A 78 1.77 12.63 7.82
C GLU A 78 0.66 13.64 8.06
N ALA A 79 -0.62 13.24 7.92
CA ALA A 79 -1.76 14.08 8.28
C ALA A 79 -1.78 14.39 9.79
N ASP A 80 -1.65 13.36 10.62
CA ASP A 80 -1.59 13.45 12.08
C ASP A 80 -0.42 14.35 12.55
N LEU A 81 0.75 14.24 11.91
CA LEU A 81 1.90 15.11 12.19
C LEU A 81 1.63 16.58 11.83
N ALA A 82 0.89 16.84 10.75
CA ALA A 82 0.53 18.20 10.36
C ALA A 82 -0.43 18.84 11.37
N GLU A 83 -1.44 18.08 11.82
CA GLU A 83 -2.37 18.51 12.86
C GLU A 83 -1.66 18.75 14.20
N LEU A 84 -0.81 17.80 14.64
CA LEU A 84 0.02 17.95 15.83
C LEU A 84 0.90 19.20 15.78
N SER A 85 1.48 19.47 14.61
CA SER A 85 2.32 20.65 14.40
C SER A 85 1.53 21.96 14.46
N ALA A 86 0.25 21.95 14.07
CA ALA A 86 -0.65 23.10 14.27
C ALA A 86 -0.96 23.30 15.75
N ARG A 87 -1.33 22.22 16.47
CA ARG A 87 -1.64 22.28 17.90
C ARG A 87 -0.44 22.73 18.75
N LEU A 88 0.77 22.26 18.45
CA LEU A 88 1.97 22.70 19.16
C LEU A 88 2.27 24.20 18.97
N ARG A 89 1.97 24.75 17.79
CA ARG A 89 2.12 26.20 17.53
C ARG A 89 1.10 27.01 18.33
N GLU A 90 -0.14 26.55 18.39
CA GLU A 90 -1.21 27.14 19.21
C GLU A 90 -0.84 27.14 20.69
N LEU A 91 -0.42 25.99 21.24
CA LEU A 91 0.01 25.88 22.64
C LEU A 91 1.19 26.81 22.95
N LYS A 92 2.15 26.96 22.02
CA LYS A 92 3.26 27.90 22.18
C LYS A 92 2.78 29.36 22.25
N ALA A 93 1.74 29.72 21.49
CA ALA A 93 1.15 31.05 21.54
C ALA A 93 0.43 31.29 22.89
N LEU A 94 -0.41 30.34 23.32
CA LEU A 94 -1.12 30.42 24.61
C LEU A 94 -0.16 30.51 25.81
N LEU A 95 0.93 29.74 25.79
CA LEU A 95 1.96 29.77 26.84
C LEU A 95 2.69 31.12 26.98
N ARG A 96 2.57 32.04 26.02
CA ARG A 96 3.12 33.40 26.15
C ARG A 96 2.21 34.32 26.96
N ALA A 97 0.91 34.05 26.98
CA ALA A 97 -0.10 34.89 27.62
C ALA A 97 -0.51 34.35 29.00
N GLU A 98 -0.48 33.03 29.19
CA GLU A 98 -0.97 32.37 30.40
C GLU A 98 0.10 32.27 31.50
N GLN A 99 -0.35 32.33 32.77
CA GLN A 99 0.50 32.15 33.96
C GLN A 99 -0.13 31.17 34.97
N GLY A 100 0.64 30.79 36.00
CA GLY A 100 0.14 29.96 37.10
C GLY A 100 -0.41 28.59 36.66
N ALA A 101 -1.59 28.23 37.17
CA ALA A 101 -2.18 26.91 36.95
C ALA A 101 -2.54 26.63 35.48
N ALA A 102 -2.97 27.65 34.73
CA ALA A 102 -3.28 27.54 33.30
C ALA A 102 -2.03 27.21 32.48
N ALA A 103 -0.92 27.94 32.71
CA ALA A 103 0.36 27.65 32.07
C ALA A 103 0.89 26.24 32.39
N SER A 104 0.67 25.75 33.62
CA SER A 104 1.07 24.38 34.00
C SER A 104 0.31 23.32 33.21
N LYS A 105 -1.01 23.49 33.03
CA LYS A 105 -1.84 22.58 32.20
C LYS A 105 -1.35 22.54 30.75
N LEU A 106 -1.12 23.70 30.14
CA LEU A 106 -0.62 23.82 28.76
C LEU A 106 0.77 23.18 28.59
N ARG A 107 1.67 23.30 29.57
CA ARG A 107 2.97 22.63 29.54
C ARG A 107 2.85 21.11 29.57
N ARG A 108 1.92 20.56 30.37
CA ARG A 108 1.65 19.12 30.41
C ARG A 108 1.11 18.61 29.08
N GLU A 109 0.17 19.34 28.48
CA GLU A 109 -0.36 19.02 27.15
C GLU A 109 0.74 19.03 26.09
N ARG A 110 1.57 20.08 26.08
CA ARG A 110 2.72 20.17 25.15
C ARG A 110 3.70 19.00 25.34
N ALA A 111 3.99 18.61 26.57
CA ALA A 111 4.88 17.49 26.87
C ALA A 111 4.26 16.15 26.42
N HIS A 112 2.94 15.99 26.55
CA HIS A 112 2.21 14.85 26.00
C HIS A 112 2.29 14.81 24.47
N LEU A 113 1.99 15.91 23.78
CA LEU A 113 2.08 15.98 22.32
C LEU A 113 3.50 15.75 21.79
N ALA A 114 4.55 16.12 22.53
CA ALA A 114 5.91 15.77 22.16
C ALA A 114 6.14 14.25 22.13
N LYS A 115 5.53 13.50 23.06
CA LYS A 115 5.58 12.02 23.05
C LYS A 115 4.80 11.45 21.86
N VAL A 116 3.64 12.03 21.55
CA VAL A 116 2.84 11.65 20.36
C VAL A 116 3.63 11.91 19.07
N ALA A 117 4.35 13.02 18.97
CA ALA A 117 5.21 13.31 17.82
C ALA A 117 6.29 12.23 17.59
N THR A 118 6.97 11.82 18.67
CA THR A 118 7.93 10.70 18.61
C THR A 118 7.27 9.42 18.14
N PHE A 119 6.06 9.12 18.62
CA PHE A 119 5.28 7.97 18.16
C PHE A 119 4.98 8.04 16.66
N LEU A 120 4.46 9.15 16.17
CA LEU A 120 4.14 9.32 14.75
C LEU A 120 5.38 9.24 13.85
N HIS A 121 6.51 9.82 14.28
CA HIS A 121 7.76 9.70 13.54
C HIS A 121 8.30 8.26 13.52
N ALA A 122 8.21 7.54 14.64
CA ALA A 122 8.57 6.13 14.71
C ALA A 122 7.68 5.27 13.81
N THR A 123 6.37 5.51 13.79
CA THR A 123 5.43 4.81 12.92
C THR A 123 5.74 5.04 11.44
N ARG A 124 5.94 6.30 11.04
CA ARG A 124 6.31 6.64 9.66
C ARG A 124 7.64 6.00 9.25
N ALA A 125 8.63 5.98 10.15
CA ALA A 125 9.89 5.29 9.91
C ALA A 125 9.69 3.79 9.74
N HIS A 126 8.90 3.16 10.63
CA HIS A 126 8.60 1.73 10.60
C HIS A 126 7.95 1.31 9.29
N ALA A 127 6.93 2.05 8.83
CA ALA A 127 6.26 1.81 7.56
C ALA A 127 7.22 1.88 6.36
N ARG A 128 8.26 2.71 6.45
CA ARG A 128 9.33 2.84 5.43
C ARG A 128 10.47 1.84 5.60
N GLY A 129 10.36 0.89 6.54
CA GLY A 129 11.42 -0.07 6.84
C GLY A 129 12.64 0.54 7.55
N LYS A 130 12.48 1.70 8.20
CA LYS A 130 13.54 2.41 8.93
C LYS A 130 13.32 2.32 10.44
N VAL A 131 14.40 2.51 11.19
CA VAL A 131 14.39 2.57 12.66
C VAL A 131 14.58 4.02 13.11
N HIS A 132 13.75 4.46 14.05
CA HIS A 132 13.74 5.78 14.70
C HIS A 132 13.92 5.65 16.21
N VAL A 133 13.35 4.61 16.83
CA VAL A 133 13.39 4.33 18.27
C VAL A 133 13.73 2.85 18.52
N GLY A 134 14.14 2.51 19.75
CA GLY A 134 14.33 1.10 20.16
C GLY A 134 15.54 0.39 19.54
N GLY A 135 16.40 1.10 18.79
CA GLY A 135 17.70 0.61 18.28
C GLY A 135 17.65 -0.47 17.18
N THR A 136 16.56 -1.23 17.09
CA THR A 136 16.36 -2.31 16.10
C THR A 136 14.91 -2.31 15.58
N ALA A 137 14.65 -2.98 14.45
CA ALA A 137 13.29 -3.11 13.92
C ALA A 137 12.34 -3.79 14.93
N ARG A 138 12.78 -4.88 15.58
CA ARG A 138 12.02 -5.58 16.63
C ARG A 138 11.81 -4.71 17.87
N GLY A 139 12.84 -3.95 18.28
CA GLY A 139 12.75 -3.01 19.39
C GLY A 139 11.75 -1.89 19.11
N GLN A 140 11.74 -1.35 17.89
CA GLN A 140 10.78 -0.35 17.45
C GLN A 140 9.35 -0.89 17.44
N GLU A 141 9.12 -2.08 16.90
CA GLU A 141 7.79 -2.70 16.85
C GLU A 141 7.23 -2.92 18.26
N ARG A 142 8.06 -3.39 19.20
CA ARG A 142 7.69 -3.48 20.61
C ARG A 142 7.33 -2.11 21.20
N TRP A 143 8.20 -1.12 20.98
CA TRP A 143 7.99 0.24 21.48
C TRP A 143 6.68 0.85 20.96
N LEU A 144 6.38 0.68 19.66
CA LEU A 144 5.14 1.16 19.04
C LEU A 144 3.89 0.53 19.68
N ARG A 145 3.92 -0.78 19.97
CA ARG A 145 2.83 -1.47 20.67
C ARG A 145 2.60 -0.93 22.07
N GLU A 146 3.67 -0.65 22.81
CA GLU A 146 3.59 -0.14 24.19
C GLU A 146 3.10 1.32 24.24
N HIS A 147 3.43 2.14 23.24
CA HIS A 147 3.19 3.59 23.27
C HIS A 147 1.99 4.05 22.44
N GLY A 148 1.39 3.21 21.60
CA GLY A 148 0.26 3.58 20.73
C GLY A 148 -0.95 4.13 21.48
N ARG A 149 -1.26 3.60 22.67
CA ARG A 149 -2.35 4.10 23.53
C ARG A 149 -2.16 5.56 23.97
N GLY A 150 -0.90 6.02 23.99
CA GLY A 150 -0.57 7.39 24.34
C GLY A 150 -1.02 8.43 23.31
N ALA A 151 -1.51 8.00 22.13
CA ALA A 151 -2.04 8.90 21.10
C ALA A 151 -3.58 8.98 21.07
N SER A 152 -4.30 8.20 21.88
CA SER A 152 -5.77 8.25 21.94
C SER A 152 -6.27 9.62 22.40
N GLY A 153 -7.31 10.16 21.74
CA GLY A 153 -7.86 11.49 22.04
C GLY A 153 -6.94 12.64 21.63
N SER A 154 -6.01 12.40 20.71
CA SER A 154 -5.01 13.38 20.27
C SER A 154 -4.83 13.32 18.75
N PRO A 155 -4.13 14.29 18.13
CA PRO A 155 -3.83 14.28 16.70
C PRO A 155 -3.06 13.05 16.17
N GLY A 156 -2.71 12.06 16.99
CA GLY A 156 -2.11 10.79 16.54
C GLY A 156 -3.02 9.56 16.64
N GLU A 157 -4.30 9.77 16.96
CA GLU A 157 -5.26 8.69 17.21
C GLU A 157 -5.48 7.81 15.97
N ALA A 158 -5.66 8.42 14.80
CA ALA A 158 -5.90 7.68 13.56
C ALA A 158 -4.71 6.75 13.22
N THR A 159 -3.48 7.25 13.36
CA THR A 159 -2.27 6.44 13.18
C THR A 159 -2.20 5.28 14.19
N ALA A 160 -2.53 5.54 15.46
CA ALA A 160 -2.51 4.50 16.50
C ALA A 160 -3.58 3.42 16.24
N MET A 161 -4.79 3.83 15.86
CA MET A 161 -5.85 2.92 15.46
C MET A 161 -5.38 2.02 14.33
N MET A 162 -4.84 2.60 13.24
CA MET A 162 -4.39 1.85 12.07
C MET A 162 -3.27 0.83 12.36
N LEU A 163 -2.38 1.13 13.31
CA LEU A 163 -1.33 0.21 13.77
C LEU A 163 -1.85 -0.94 14.64
N SER A 164 -2.95 -0.72 15.35
CA SER A 164 -3.58 -1.71 16.23
C SER A 164 -4.74 -2.47 15.59
N GLU A 165 -5.23 -1.99 14.44
CA GLU A 165 -6.38 -2.53 13.74
C GLU A 165 -6.08 -3.94 13.24
N THR A 166 -6.96 -4.87 13.58
CA THR A 166 -7.09 -6.15 12.89
C THR A 166 -7.92 -5.93 11.64
N TRP A 167 -7.39 -6.31 10.48
CA TRP A 167 -8.03 -6.14 9.19
C TRP A 167 -8.04 -7.44 8.41
N GLU A 168 -9.00 -7.58 7.50
CA GLU A 168 -9.11 -8.73 6.61
C GLU A 168 -8.80 -8.36 5.16
N VAL A 169 -8.07 -9.25 4.49
CA VAL A 169 -8.00 -9.31 3.04
C VAL A 169 -9.07 -10.29 2.59
N VAL A 170 -9.86 -9.92 1.58
CA VAL A 170 -10.87 -10.80 1.01
C VAL A 170 -10.79 -10.74 -0.51
N VAL A 171 -10.87 -11.90 -1.15
CA VAL A 171 -11.02 -12.04 -2.60
C VAL A 171 -12.40 -12.60 -2.88
N GLU A 172 -13.26 -11.77 -3.46
CA GLU A 172 -14.66 -12.08 -3.74
C GLU A 172 -14.84 -12.55 -5.18
N VAL A 173 -15.91 -13.31 -5.43
CA VAL A 173 -16.31 -13.66 -6.80
C VAL A 173 -16.66 -12.40 -7.59
N GLY A 174 -16.26 -12.36 -8.85
CA GLY A 174 -16.42 -11.22 -9.75
C GLY A 174 -15.32 -10.16 -9.61
N GLN A 175 -14.51 -10.20 -8.56
CA GLN A 175 -13.41 -9.27 -8.38
C GLN A 175 -12.32 -9.51 -9.42
N ARG A 176 -11.78 -8.42 -10.00
CA ARG A 176 -10.61 -8.52 -10.87
C ARG A 176 -9.34 -8.51 -10.04
N VAL A 177 -8.46 -9.48 -10.28
CA VAL A 177 -7.19 -9.61 -9.56
C VAL A 177 -6.06 -10.00 -10.50
N THR A 178 -4.83 -9.77 -10.05
CA THR A 178 -3.61 -10.21 -10.76
C THR A 178 -2.79 -11.14 -9.88
N LEU A 179 -2.45 -12.31 -10.42
CA LEU A 179 -1.66 -13.35 -9.77
C LEU A 179 -0.40 -13.68 -10.58
N GLU A 180 0.72 -13.85 -9.90
CA GLU A 180 1.98 -14.32 -10.49
C GLU A 180 2.35 -15.69 -9.95
N GLY A 181 2.60 -16.66 -10.83
CA GLY A 181 2.95 -18.02 -10.45
C GLY A 181 3.49 -18.86 -11.60
N GLU A 182 3.60 -20.16 -11.36
CA GLU A 182 3.96 -21.15 -12.38
C GLU A 182 2.69 -21.68 -13.05
N CYS A 183 2.65 -21.64 -14.38
CA CYS A 183 1.51 -22.07 -15.17
C CYS A 183 1.84 -23.35 -15.93
N ALA A 184 1.01 -24.36 -15.78
CA ALA A 184 1.08 -25.61 -16.53
C ALA A 184 -0.31 -26.00 -17.08
N ILE A 185 -0.35 -26.93 -18.03
CA ILE A 185 -1.60 -27.56 -18.46
C ILE A 185 -1.71 -28.89 -17.72
N GLU A 186 -2.78 -29.05 -16.94
CA GLU A 186 -2.95 -30.23 -16.08
C GLU A 186 -4.39 -30.72 -16.09
N ALA A 187 -4.56 -32.00 -15.76
CA ALA A 187 -5.88 -32.59 -15.56
C ALA A 187 -6.53 -31.95 -14.31
N VAL A 188 -7.75 -31.45 -14.46
CA VAL A 188 -8.50 -30.86 -13.35
C VAL A 188 -8.94 -31.96 -12.38
N ALA A 189 -8.87 -31.68 -11.08
CA ALA A 189 -9.35 -32.60 -10.05
C ALA A 189 -10.84 -32.90 -10.27
N SER A 190 -11.23 -34.17 -10.14
CA SER A 190 -12.61 -34.62 -10.38
C SER A 190 -13.64 -33.98 -9.45
N GLU A 191 -13.21 -33.48 -8.30
CA GLU A 191 -14.04 -32.78 -7.31
C GLU A 191 -14.46 -31.38 -7.80
N LEU A 192 -13.69 -30.76 -8.69
CA LEU A 192 -13.94 -29.41 -9.22
C LEU A 192 -14.74 -29.42 -10.54
N LEU A 193 -14.97 -30.60 -11.11
CA LEU A 193 -15.77 -30.79 -12.32
C LEU A 193 -16.71 -31.99 -12.10
N PRO A 194 -17.99 -31.75 -11.79
CA PRO A 194 -18.95 -32.84 -11.67
C PRO A 194 -19.05 -33.58 -13.01
N SER A 195 -19.09 -34.92 -12.98
CA SER A 195 -19.36 -35.87 -14.08
C SER A 195 -18.23 -36.44 -14.97
N GLN A 196 -16.94 -36.35 -14.61
CA GLN A 196 -15.85 -36.85 -15.47
C GLN A 196 -15.20 -38.15 -14.92
N GLY A 197 -15.20 -39.22 -15.72
CA GLY A 197 -14.48 -40.46 -15.40
C GLY A 197 -12.95 -40.27 -15.49
N TYR A 198 -12.18 -41.16 -14.83
CA TYR A 198 -10.71 -41.06 -14.76
C TYR A 198 -10.02 -40.94 -16.14
N ARG A 199 -10.60 -41.55 -17.19
CA ARG A 199 -10.04 -41.57 -18.55
C ARG A 199 -10.35 -40.33 -19.41
N THR A 200 -11.23 -39.43 -18.98
CA THR A 200 -11.68 -38.26 -19.77
C THR A 200 -11.45 -36.92 -19.05
N ARG A 201 -10.56 -36.86 -18.05
CA ARG A 201 -10.37 -35.64 -17.26
C ARG A 201 -10.01 -34.46 -18.16
N ALA A 202 -10.88 -33.45 -18.16
CA ALA A 202 -10.63 -32.19 -18.84
C ALA A 202 -9.33 -31.58 -18.32
N THR A 203 -8.49 -31.11 -19.24
CA THR A 203 -7.29 -30.35 -18.91
C THR A 203 -7.61 -28.86 -18.81
N ALA A 204 -6.98 -28.16 -17.89
CA ALA A 204 -7.03 -26.71 -17.80
C ALA A 204 -5.63 -26.13 -17.62
N ARG A 205 -5.50 -24.83 -17.90
CA ARG A 205 -4.34 -24.06 -17.43
C ARG A 205 -4.46 -23.96 -15.91
N VAL A 206 -3.43 -24.37 -15.20
CA VAL A 206 -3.36 -24.33 -13.74
C VAL A 206 -2.21 -23.43 -13.33
N LEU A 207 -2.52 -22.45 -12.49
CA LEU A 207 -1.59 -21.53 -11.88
C LEU A 207 -1.36 -21.94 -10.43
N ARG A 208 -0.10 -22.24 -10.08
CA ARG A 208 0.28 -22.66 -8.72
C ARG A 208 1.57 -22.00 -8.28
N GLY A 209 1.76 -22.01 -6.96
CA GLY A 209 3.04 -21.74 -6.34
C GLY A 209 3.65 -23.01 -5.77
N SER A 210 4.85 -22.87 -5.23
CA SER A 210 5.52 -23.86 -4.40
C SER A 210 6.04 -23.18 -3.13
N ALA A 211 6.56 -23.96 -2.18
CA ALA A 211 7.24 -23.40 -1.02
C ALA A 211 8.45 -22.51 -1.40
N ALA A 212 9.10 -22.80 -2.53
CA ALA A 212 10.25 -22.03 -3.02
C ALA A 212 9.85 -20.82 -3.88
N SER A 213 8.71 -20.89 -4.57
CA SER A 213 8.17 -19.81 -5.41
C SER A 213 6.66 -19.70 -5.20
N PRO A 214 6.20 -18.93 -4.20
CA PRO A 214 4.79 -18.83 -3.88
C PRO A 214 4.02 -18.17 -5.02
N LEU A 215 2.73 -18.48 -5.11
CA LEU A 215 1.80 -17.78 -5.97
C LEU A 215 1.52 -16.41 -5.32
N VAL A 216 1.77 -15.31 -6.03
CA VAL A 216 1.68 -13.95 -5.44
C VAL A 216 0.46 -13.21 -5.96
N LEU A 217 -0.43 -12.78 -5.06
CA LEU A 217 -1.50 -11.84 -5.34
C LEU A 217 -0.99 -10.40 -5.24
N ILE A 218 -0.98 -9.72 -6.37
CA ILE A 218 -0.35 -8.39 -6.54
C ILE A 218 -1.39 -7.26 -6.41
N GLY A 219 -2.68 -7.58 -6.54
CA GLY A 219 -3.73 -6.59 -6.29
C GLY A 219 -5.14 -7.16 -6.32
N THR A 220 -6.04 -6.49 -5.59
CA THR A 220 -7.47 -6.79 -5.49
C THR A 220 -8.29 -5.59 -5.98
N GLY A 221 -9.14 -5.78 -7.00
CA GLY A 221 -9.99 -4.73 -7.59
C GLY A 221 -9.29 -3.80 -8.60
N ASP A 222 -9.91 -2.67 -8.94
CA ASP A 222 -9.40 -1.62 -9.88
C ASP A 222 -8.03 -0.99 -9.49
N ARG A 223 -7.38 -1.53 -8.46
CA ARG A 223 -6.02 -1.23 -8.00
C ARG A 223 -4.99 -2.31 -8.32
N ALA A 224 -5.35 -3.38 -9.04
CA ALA A 224 -4.35 -4.23 -9.68
C ALA A 224 -3.41 -3.34 -10.50
N PRO A 225 -2.07 -3.41 -10.33
CA PRO A 225 -1.17 -2.64 -11.18
C PRO A 225 -1.48 -3.04 -12.61
N ARG A 226 -2.00 -2.07 -13.39
CA ARG A 226 -2.10 -2.23 -14.83
C ARG A 226 -0.73 -2.70 -15.28
N ALA A 227 -0.67 -3.89 -15.89
CA ALA A 227 0.52 -4.34 -16.59
C ALA A 227 1.06 -3.12 -17.33
N ALA A 228 2.31 -2.73 -17.03
CA ALA A 228 2.86 -1.50 -17.56
C ALA A 228 2.67 -1.56 -19.07
N ALA A 229 1.81 -0.68 -19.61
CA ALA A 229 1.79 -0.44 -21.03
C ALA A 229 3.26 -0.19 -21.39
N ALA A 230 3.80 -1.00 -22.30
CA ALA A 230 5.17 -0.89 -22.74
C ALA A 230 5.48 0.61 -22.87
N LYS A 231 6.50 1.08 -22.12
CA LYS A 231 6.84 2.50 -22.04
C LYS A 231 6.73 3.07 -23.46
N PRO A 232 5.91 4.11 -23.73
CA PRO A 232 6.08 4.81 -24.98
C PRO A 232 7.53 5.26 -24.99
N VAL A 233 8.28 4.82 -26.00
CA VAL A 233 9.61 5.33 -26.27
C VAL A 233 9.41 6.82 -26.48
N VAL A 234 9.64 7.61 -25.44
CA VAL A 234 9.79 9.05 -25.58
C VAL A 234 11.08 9.19 -26.36
N ARG A 235 10.96 9.26 -27.69
CA ARG A 235 12.01 9.85 -28.51
C ARG A 235 12.13 11.28 -28.00
N VAL A 236 13.14 11.52 -27.18
CA VAL A 236 13.65 12.86 -26.96
C VAL A 236 14.02 13.34 -28.36
N GLN A 237 13.15 14.16 -28.97
CA GLN A 237 13.54 14.91 -30.15
C GLN A 237 14.66 15.81 -29.69
N GLU A 238 15.89 15.47 -30.07
CA GLU A 238 16.98 16.41 -29.95
C GLU A 238 16.57 17.67 -30.72
N LEU A 239 16.38 18.77 -29.99
CA LEU A 239 16.20 20.08 -30.61
C LEU A 239 17.37 20.30 -31.56
N SER A 240 17.06 20.43 -32.85
CA SER A 240 18.07 20.62 -33.89
C SER A 240 18.94 21.84 -33.56
N ARG A 241 20.18 21.83 -34.04
CA ARG A 241 21.17 22.89 -33.78
C ARG A 241 20.61 24.28 -34.14
N ALA A 242 19.76 24.36 -35.16
CA ALA A 242 19.06 25.58 -35.57
C ALA A 242 18.06 26.09 -34.53
N THR A 243 17.32 25.20 -33.86
CA THR A 243 16.35 25.59 -32.82
C THR A 243 17.05 26.04 -31.54
N ARG A 244 18.18 25.41 -31.17
CA ARG A 244 19.00 25.86 -30.03
C ARG A 244 19.63 27.23 -30.28
N GLN A 245 20.10 27.50 -31.49
CA GLN A 245 20.65 28.82 -31.86
C GLN A 245 19.59 29.93 -31.82
N LYS A 246 18.36 29.67 -32.30
CA LYS A 246 17.26 30.64 -32.21
C LYS A 246 16.87 30.95 -30.77
N LEU A 247 16.80 29.94 -29.90
CA LEU A 247 16.54 30.12 -28.47
C LEU A 247 17.65 30.91 -27.76
N ALA A 248 18.92 30.63 -28.07
CA ALA A 248 20.04 31.39 -27.52
C ALA A 248 20.02 32.86 -27.95
N LEU A 249 19.67 33.15 -29.21
CA LEU A 249 19.56 34.52 -29.73
C LEU A 249 18.38 35.27 -29.09
N ALA A 250 17.23 34.61 -28.92
CA ALA A 250 16.08 35.20 -28.26
C ALA A 250 16.38 35.52 -26.79
N LEU A 251 17.10 34.64 -26.09
CA LEU A 251 17.51 34.86 -24.72
C LEU A 251 18.52 36.02 -24.60
N ALA A 252 19.50 36.08 -25.50
CA ALA A 252 20.48 37.16 -25.54
C ALA A 252 19.82 38.52 -25.81
N LEU A 253 18.82 38.56 -26.71
CA LEU A 253 18.07 39.78 -27.01
C LEU A 253 17.23 40.23 -25.80
N ALA A 254 16.58 39.30 -25.10
CA ALA A 254 15.82 39.62 -23.89
C ALA A 254 16.72 40.20 -22.78
N VAL A 255 17.93 39.66 -22.60
CA VAL A 255 18.91 40.17 -21.64
C VAL A 255 19.40 41.57 -22.05
N ALA A 256 19.66 41.81 -23.34
CA ALA A 256 20.07 43.12 -23.83
C ALA A 256 18.99 44.19 -23.64
N ILE A 257 17.73 43.86 -23.91
CA ILE A 257 16.59 44.77 -23.71
C ILE A 257 16.43 45.10 -22.21
N ALA A 258 16.54 44.09 -21.33
CA ALA A 258 16.47 44.31 -19.89
C ALA A 258 17.62 45.21 -19.39
N ALA A 259 18.85 45.00 -19.88
CA ALA A 259 20.00 45.83 -19.53
C ALA A 259 19.85 47.27 -20.01
N PHE A 260 19.31 47.48 -21.23
CA PHE A 260 19.07 48.82 -21.77
C PHE A 260 17.98 49.57 -21.00
N ALA A 261 16.88 48.90 -20.63
CA ALA A 261 15.83 49.47 -19.80
C ALA A 261 16.34 49.90 -18.40
N LEU A 262 17.27 49.13 -17.82
CA LEU A 262 17.93 49.48 -16.55
C LEU A 262 18.91 50.66 -16.69
N PHE A 263 19.53 50.85 -17.85
CA PHE A 263 20.44 51.97 -18.09
C PHE A 263 19.70 53.28 -18.40
N ALA A 264 18.57 53.21 -19.12
CA ALA A 264 17.74 54.38 -19.44
C ALA A 264 16.91 54.91 -18.24
N ALA A 265 16.84 54.14 -17.15
CA ALA A 265 16.16 54.53 -15.91
C ALA A 265 17.09 55.20 -14.88
N ARG A 266 18.32 55.55 -15.26
CA ARG A 266 19.28 56.36 -14.50
C ARG A 266 19.45 57.73 -15.14
#